data_AF-A0A2I1BXI9-F1
#
_entry.id   AF-A0A2I1BXI9-F1
#
_cell.length_a   1.000
_cell.length_b   1.000
_cell.length_c   1.000
_cell.angle_alpha   90.00
_cell.angle_beta   90.00
_cell.angle_gamma   90.00
#
_symmetry.space_group_name_H-M   'P 1'
#
loop_
_entity.id
_entity.type
_entity.pdbx_description
1 polymer ?
#
loop_
_entity_poly.entity_id
_entity_poly.type
_entity_poly.pdbx_seq_one_letter_code
_entity_poly.pdbx_strand_id
1 'polypeptide(L)'
;MNRELFWGSWMLDRLRKLVRGTDLIPQKAYLEDVSAQCPKYASVVSTGPSFAFGTNPDHPNPDDSYFGLTDKGSSWSWSKSATPSTVSVAVPSTKSSRTVTETANSAMRVTFVSGGQKIAITGSNSFEFHYSSSEGGYATLTTETSWHLNFALGAVSDGPGMELPVRRFRQSYLGHTENWFNNSLAWLTNDLISALKHHHKLYLPASGVFLMQDAKFNKRGDLLLGLHYNG
;
A
#
# COMPACT_ATOMS: atom_id res chain seq x y z
N MET A 1 -10.67 -15.46 -20.55
CA MET A 1 -10.85 -16.09 -19.21
C MET A 1 -11.93 -15.33 -18.46
N ASN A 2 -12.80 -15.97 -17.68
CA ASN A 2 -13.80 -15.23 -16.88
C ASN A 2 -13.07 -14.30 -15.89
N ARG A 3 -13.54 -13.06 -15.78
CA ARG A 3 -13.09 -12.06 -14.80
C ARG A 3 -12.97 -12.64 -13.40
N GLU A 4 -13.94 -13.44 -12.98
CA GLU A 4 -13.98 -14.04 -11.65
C GLU A 4 -12.82 -15.03 -11.42
N LEU A 5 -12.44 -15.81 -12.44
CA LEU A 5 -11.32 -16.75 -12.39
C LEU A 5 -9.95 -16.06 -12.39
N PHE A 6 -9.77 -15.03 -13.22
CA PHE A 6 -8.50 -14.29 -13.24
C PHE A 6 -8.34 -13.39 -12.02
N TRP A 7 -9.38 -12.64 -11.72
CA TRP A 7 -9.33 -11.64 -10.68
C TRP A 7 -9.60 -12.21 -9.30
N GLY A 8 -10.69 -12.97 -9.14
CA GLY A 8 -11.08 -13.54 -7.86
C GLY A 8 -10.15 -14.64 -7.38
N SER A 9 -9.67 -15.52 -8.28
CA SER A 9 -8.86 -16.68 -7.89
C SER A 9 -7.35 -16.44 -7.91
N TRP A 10 -6.84 -15.45 -8.65
CA TRP A 10 -5.40 -15.32 -8.90
C TRP A 10 -4.82 -13.93 -8.62
N MET A 11 -5.48 -12.84 -9.03
CA MET A 11 -4.98 -11.50 -8.70
C MET A 11 -5.38 -11.03 -7.30
N LEU A 12 -6.54 -11.43 -6.79
CA LEU A 12 -7.07 -10.91 -5.52
C LEU A 12 -6.12 -11.14 -4.36
N ASP A 13 -5.54 -12.33 -4.23
CA ASP A 13 -4.58 -12.64 -3.17
C ASP A 13 -3.29 -11.82 -3.27
N ARG A 14 -2.82 -11.56 -4.50
CA ARG A 14 -1.64 -10.69 -4.72
C ARG A 14 -1.95 -9.24 -4.40
N LEU A 15 -3.13 -8.76 -4.79
CA LEU A 15 -3.58 -7.41 -4.47
C LEU A 15 -3.78 -7.24 -2.96
N ARG A 16 -4.28 -8.25 -2.25
CA ARG A 16 -4.35 -8.26 -0.78
C ARG A 16 -2.98 -8.20 -0.14
N LYS A 17 -1.99 -8.94 -0.65
CA LYS A 17 -0.60 -8.84 -0.21
C LYS A 17 0.00 -7.45 -0.46
N LEU A 18 -0.32 -6.82 -1.59
CA LEU A 18 0.08 -5.43 -1.88
C LEU A 18 -0.59 -4.44 -0.91
N VAL A 19 -1.89 -4.57 -0.69
CA VAL A 19 -2.64 -3.77 0.29
C VAL A 19 -2.03 -3.91 1.67
N ARG A 20 -1.85 -5.14 2.18
CA ARG A 20 -1.18 -5.40 3.46
C ARG A 20 0.21 -4.79 3.48
N GLY A 21 1.01 -4.99 2.44
CA GLY A 21 2.34 -4.40 2.37
C GLY A 21 2.27 -2.89 2.55
N THR A 22 1.40 -2.23 1.78
CA THR A 22 1.33 -0.76 1.71
C THR A 22 0.50 -0.10 2.81
N ASP A 23 -0.09 -0.88 3.73
CA ASP A 23 -0.86 -0.36 4.85
C ASP A 23 0.06 0.33 5.86
N LEU A 24 -0.23 1.60 6.16
CA LEU A 24 0.46 2.43 7.11
C LEU A 24 -0.22 2.33 8.48
N ILE A 25 0.53 1.93 9.50
CA ILE A 25 0.03 1.66 10.85
C ILE A 25 0.83 2.48 11.87
N PRO A 26 0.18 3.35 12.67
CA PRO A 26 0.80 3.96 13.84
C PRO A 26 1.27 2.86 14.78
N GLN A 27 2.46 2.99 15.33
CA GLN A 27 2.97 2.03 16.28
C GLN A 27 2.48 2.44 17.68
N LYS A 28 3.40 2.85 18.54
CA LYS A 28 3.10 3.34 19.87
C LYS A 28 3.53 4.80 19.95
N ALA A 29 2.55 5.69 20.10
CA ALA A 29 2.81 7.09 20.36
C ALA A 29 3.71 7.23 21.60
N TYR A 30 4.74 8.05 21.49
CA TYR A 30 5.73 8.26 22.54
C TYR A 30 5.68 9.69 23.05
N LEU A 31 5.60 9.82 24.36
CA LEU A 31 5.63 11.08 25.06
C LEU A 31 6.21 10.86 26.46
N GLU A 32 7.19 11.67 26.83
CA GLU A 32 7.86 11.60 28.13
C GLU A 32 8.12 13.02 28.66
N ASP A 33 7.85 13.25 29.95
CA ASP A 33 8.29 14.48 30.63
C ASP A 33 9.78 14.36 30.96
N VAL A 34 10.59 15.18 30.30
CA VAL A 34 12.05 15.23 30.48
C VAL A 34 12.50 16.50 31.19
N SER A 35 11.59 17.22 31.85
CA SER A 35 11.88 18.47 32.57
C SER A 35 13.01 18.31 33.59
N ALA A 36 13.08 17.16 34.28
CA ALA A 36 14.16 16.88 35.23
C ALA A 36 15.55 16.77 34.58
N GLN A 37 15.62 16.36 33.32
CA GLN A 37 16.87 16.24 32.54
C GLN A 37 17.29 17.58 31.93
N CYS A 38 16.36 18.54 31.84
CA CYS A 38 16.54 19.84 31.22
C CYS A 38 16.26 20.99 32.21
N PRO A 39 16.99 21.13 33.33
CA PRO A 39 16.64 22.05 34.41
C PRO A 39 16.63 23.54 34.03
N LYS A 40 17.20 23.90 32.87
CA LYS A 40 17.16 25.26 32.31
C LYS A 40 15.83 25.60 31.61
N TYR A 41 14.99 24.61 31.34
CA TYR A 41 13.74 24.75 30.61
C TYR A 41 12.62 24.14 31.45
N ALA A 42 11.63 24.95 31.81
CA ALA A 42 10.39 24.42 32.38
C ALA A 42 9.61 23.66 31.29
N SER A 43 8.89 22.61 31.69
CA SER A 43 7.91 21.88 30.86
C SER A 43 8.41 21.34 29.52
N VAL A 44 9.57 20.66 29.54
CA VAL A 44 10.10 19.97 28.34
C VAL A 44 9.56 18.56 28.27
N VAL A 45 8.98 18.21 27.11
CA VAL A 45 8.61 16.84 26.78
C VAL A 45 9.41 16.34 25.59
N SER A 46 9.76 15.06 25.63
CA SER A 46 10.34 14.31 24.52
C SER A 46 9.22 13.57 23.81
N THR A 47 9.17 13.69 22.48
CA THR A 47 8.19 13.00 21.65
C THR A 47 8.74 12.82 20.23
N GLY A 48 8.18 11.87 19.48
CA GLY A 48 8.50 11.69 18.08
C GLY A 48 7.47 10.79 17.40
N PRO A 49 7.27 10.99 16.08
CA PRO A 49 6.36 10.15 15.30
C PRO A 49 6.87 8.71 15.21
N SER A 50 5.95 7.74 15.25
CA SER A 50 6.25 6.31 15.17
C SER A 50 5.21 5.57 14.34
N PHE A 51 5.59 5.15 13.13
CA PHE A 51 4.74 4.37 12.24
C PHE A 51 5.53 3.29 11.51
N ALA A 52 4.82 2.28 11.04
CA ALA A 52 5.38 1.25 10.17
C ALA A 52 4.43 0.97 9.01
N PHE A 53 4.98 0.43 7.93
CA PHE A 53 4.20 -0.14 6.85
C PHE A 53 4.16 -1.66 7.00
N GLY A 54 3.07 -2.28 6.56
CA GLY A 54 3.00 -3.72 6.38
C GLY A 54 2.03 -4.41 7.33
N THR A 55 2.56 -5.35 8.13
CA THR A 55 1.70 -6.24 8.91
C THR A 55 1.05 -5.49 10.07
N ASN A 56 -0.23 -5.18 9.89
CA ASN A 56 -1.08 -4.70 10.98
C ASN A 56 -1.19 -5.80 12.05
N PRO A 57 -0.79 -5.53 13.31
CA PRO A 57 -0.88 -6.51 14.40
C PRO A 57 -2.31 -7.01 14.64
N ASP A 58 -3.32 -6.17 14.40
CA ASP A 58 -4.74 -6.51 14.55
C ASP A 58 -5.24 -7.41 13.39
N HIS A 59 -4.52 -7.39 12.26
CA HIS A 59 -4.84 -8.14 11.04
C HIS A 59 -3.59 -8.87 10.51
N PRO A 60 -3.09 -9.90 11.22
CA PRO A 60 -1.82 -10.56 10.89
C PRO A 60 -1.88 -11.39 9.60
N ASN A 61 -3.08 -11.82 9.20
CA ASN A 61 -3.29 -12.69 8.05
C ASN A 61 -3.62 -11.86 6.79
N PRO A 62 -2.97 -12.11 5.64
CA PRO A 62 -3.22 -11.36 4.42
C PRO A 62 -4.62 -11.58 3.83
N ASP A 63 -5.26 -12.69 4.19
CA ASP A 63 -6.60 -13.06 3.73
C ASP A 63 -7.72 -12.46 4.61
N ASP A 64 -7.36 -11.67 5.63
CA ASP A 64 -8.34 -10.95 6.44
C ASP A 64 -9.20 -10.04 5.56
N SER A 65 -10.50 -10.03 5.84
CA SER A 65 -11.47 -9.10 5.29
C SER A 65 -11.05 -7.63 5.37
N TYR A 66 -10.21 -7.28 6.35
CA TYR A 66 -9.59 -5.97 6.48
C TYR A 66 -8.86 -5.52 5.21
N PHE A 67 -8.14 -6.43 4.54
CA PHE A 67 -7.42 -6.18 3.29
C PHE A 67 -8.28 -6.45 2.04
N GLY A 68 -9.56 -6.79 2.23
CA GLY A 68 -10.50 -7.08 1.15
C GLY A 68 -10.75 -5.87 0.25
N LEU A 69 -10.48 -6.02 -1.05
CA LEU A 69 -10.84 -5.01 -2.04
C LEU A 69 -12.35 -5.06 -2.35
N THR A 70 -12.96 -3.89 -2.47
CA THR A 70 -14.35 -3.73 -2.92
C THR A 70 -14.40 -3.59 -4.44
N ASP A 71 -15.20 -4.43 -5.10
CA ASP A 71 -15.45 -4.33 -6.54
C ASP A 71 -16.47 -3.21 -6.84
N LYS A 72 -16.08 -2.25 -7.68
CA LYS A 72 -16.93 -1.14 -8.16
C LYS A 72 -17.25 -1.24 -9.66
N GLY A 73 -17.15 -2.43 -10.25
CA GLY A 73 -17.45 -2.70 -11.66
C GLY A 73 -16.29 -2.40 -12.59
N SER A 74 -15.83 -1.15 -12.65
CA SER A 74 -14.71 -0.69 -13.51
C SER A 74 -13.40 -0.48 -12.74
N SER A 75 -13.43 -0.65 -11.43
CA SER A 75 -12.27 -0.50 -10.56
C SER A 75 -12.46 -1.31 -9.30
N TRP A 76 -11.36 -1.67 -8.66
CA TRP A 76 -11.36 -2.21 -7.31
C TRP A 76 -10.72 -1.20 -6.38
N SER A 77 -11.25 -1.07 -5.17
CA SER A 77 -10.72 -0.11 -4.19
C SER A 77 -10.66 -0.69 -2.80
N TRP A 78 -9.66 -0.25 -2.06
CA TRP A 78 -9.51 -0.48 -0.63
C TRP A 78 -9.13 0.83 0.04
N SER A 79 -9.65 1.06 1.24
CA SER A 79 -9.27 2.20 2.08
C SER A 79 -9.57 1.88 3.53
N LYS A 80 -8.63 2.18 4.42
CA LYS A 80 -8.78 1.99 5.87
C LYS A 80 -8.12 3.12 6.63
N SER A 81 -8.69 3.40 7.80
CA SER A 81 -8.04 4.18 8.86
C SER A 81 -7.53 3.19 9.88
N ALA A 82 -6.25 3.29 10.24
CA ALA A 82 -5.68 2.50 11.32
C ALA A 82 -6.25 2.96 12.66
N THR A 83 -6.21 2.07 13.66
CA THR A 83 -6.51 2.44 15.05
C THR A 83 -5.55 3.54 15.50
N PRO A 84 -6.05 4.70 15.99
CA PRO A 84 -5.18 5.77 16.46
C PRO A 84 -4.33 5.33 17.66
N SER A 85 -3.09 5.80 17.72
CA SER A 85 -2.21 5.63 18.89
C SER A 85 -2.18 6.94 19.67
N THR A 86 -2.60 6.93 20.94
CA THR A 86 -2.65 8.15 21.76
C THR A 86 -2.00 7.94 23.11
N VAL A 87 -1.23 8.94 23.57
CA VAL A 87 -0.61 8.97 24.89
C VAL A 87 -0.71 10.37 25.48
N SER A 88 -0.92 10.43 26.79
CA SER A 88 -0.92 11.69 27.56
C SER A 88 -0.01 11.58 28.77
N VAL A 89 0.72 12.66 29.05
CA VAL A 89 1.61 12.78 30.22
C VAL A 89 1.27 14.06 30.96
N ALA A 90 1.20 13.96 32.30
CA ALA A 90 1.09 15.13 33.16
C ALA A 90 2.47 15.81 33.30
N VAL A 91 2.48 17.14 33.27
CA VAL A 91 3.67 17.98 33.46
C VAL A 91 3.49 18.78 34.76
N PRO A 92 4.00 18.26 35.90
CA PRO A 92 3.72 18.82 37.22
C PRO A 92 4.22 20.27 37.38
N SER A 93 5.33 20.61 36.72
CA SER A 93 5.95 21.93 36.78
C SER A 93 5.02 23.06 36.36
N THR A 94 4.02 22.76 35.51
CA THR A 94 3.05 23.75 35.04
C THR A 94 1.60 23.34 35.29
N LYS A 95 1.37 22.25 36.05
CA LYS A 95 0.03 21.70 36.36
C LYS A 95 -0.82 21.44 35.10
N SER A 96 -0.19 20.92 34.08
CA SER A 96 -0.81 20.70 32.77
C SER A 96 -0.62 19.28 32.27
N SER A 97 -1.22 18.96 31.13
CA SER A 97 -0.96 17.73 30.40
C SER A 97 -0.52 18.03 28.97
N ARG A 98 0.23 17.08 28.41
CA ARG A 98 0.58 17.00 27.00
C ARG A 98 -0.02 15.71 26.44
N THR A 99 -0.52 15.79 25.22
CA THR A 99 -1.11 14.66 24.52
C THR A 99 -0.51 14.56 23.12
N VAL A 100 -0.18 13.34 22.72
CA VAL A 100 0.21 13.00 21.36
C VAL A 100 -0.79 11.99 20.83
N THR A 101 -1.30 12.25 19.64
CA THR A 101 -2.15 11.34 18.88
C THR A 101 -1.55 11.13 17.50
N GLU A 102 -1.41 9.87 17.12
CA GLU A 102 -0.95 9.44 15.81
C GLU A 102 -2.10 8.75 15.08
N THR A 103 -2.39 9.20 13.86
CA THR A 103 -3.40 8.59 13.00
C THR A 103 -2.79 8.22 11.66
N ALA A 104 -3.33 7.18 11.02
CA ALA A 104 -2.93 6.82 9.68
C ALA A 104 -4.14 6.42 8.84
N ASN A 105 -4.05 6.75 7.56
CA ASN A 105 -5.01 6.37 6.54
C ASN A 105 -4.25 5.78 5.35
N SER A 106 -4.77 4.67 4.85
CA SER A 106 -4.19 3.94 3.72
C SER A 106 -5.27 3.70 2.68
N ALA A 107 -4.93 3.84 1.41
CA ALA A 107 -5.85 3.57 0.31
C ALA A 107 -5.14 3.02 -0.92
N MET A 108 -5.85 2.18 -1.66
CA MET A 108 -5.42 1.60 -2.93
C MET A 108 -6.59 1.54 -3.90
N ARG A 109 -6.29 1.71 -5.19
CA ARG A 109 -7.23 1.55 -6.29
C ARG A 109 -6.57 0.82 -7.45
N VAL A 110 -7.28 -0.15 -8.01
CA VAL A 110 -6.93 -0.82 -9.26
C VAL A 110 -7.91 -0.34 -10.31
N THR A 111 -7.39 0.15 -11.43
CA THR A 111 -8.20 0.62 -12.56
C THR A 111 -7.80 -0.10 -13.84
N PHE A 112 -8.81 -0.38 -14.68
CA PHE A 112 -8.64 -1.02 -15.97
C PHE A 112 -8.71 0.06 -17.05
N VAL A 113 -7.63 0.24 -17.82
CA VAL A 113 -7.59 1.27 -18.85
C VAL A 113 -8.34 0.77 -20.09
N SER A 114 -9.43 1.46 -20.45
CA SER A 114 -10.28 1.16 -21.61
C SER A 114 -9.47 1.05 -22.91
N GLY A 115 -9.51 -0.13 -23.56
CA GLY A 115 -8.85 -0.37 -24.85
C GLY A 115 -7.37 -0.78 -24.76
N GLY A 116 -6.81 -0.89 -23.56
CA GLY A 116 -5.39 -1.13 -23.32
C GLY A 116 -5.06 -2.53 -22.79
N GLN A 117 -3.85 -2.97 -23.10
CA GLN A 117 -3.15 -4.09 -22.44
C GLN A 117 -2.75 -3.74 -20.99
N LYS A 118 -3.28 -2.67 -20.39
CA LYS A 118 -2.69 -2.02 -19.21
C LYS A 118 -3.58 -2.04 -17.98
N ILE A 119 -2.98 -2.33 -16.83
CA ILE A 119 -3.58 -2.20 -15.49
C ILE A 119 -2.84 -1.08 -14.78
N ALA A 120 -3.58 -0.15 -14.16
CA ALA A 120 -3.00 0.87 -13.30
C ALA A 120 -3.43 0.63 -11.85
N ILE A 121 -2.45 0.44 -10.97
CA ILE A 121 -2.65 0.34 -9.53
C ILE A 121 -2.08 1.61 -8.89
N THR A 122 -2.90 2.30 -8.12
CA THR A 122 -2.50 3.53 -7.43
C THR A 122 -2.77 3.37 -5.96
N GLY A 123 -1.94 3.95 -5.10
CA GLY A 123 -2.25 4.03 -3.68
C GLY A 123 -1.73 5.30 -3.05
N SER A 124 -2.22 5.55 -1.85
CA SER A 124 -1.91 6.73 -1.07
C SER A 124 -1.94 6.39 0.41
N ASN A 125 -1.02 6.96 1.18
CA ASN A 125 -1.05 6.87 2.63
C ASN A 125 -0.86 8.26 3.23
N SER A 126 -1.55 8.52 4.34
CA SER A 126 -1.42 9.74 5.12
C SER A 126 -1.18 9.36 6.58
N PHE A 127 -0.12 9.89 7.18
CA PHE A 127 0.19 9.81 8.59
C PHE A 127 0.04 11.21 9.19
N GLU A 128 -0.64 11.32 10.32
CA GLU A 128 -0.72 12.55 11.08
C GLU A 128 -0.25 12.31 12.51
N PHE A 129 0.78 13.06 12.91
CA PHE A 129 1.21 13.22 14.29
C PHE A 129 0.67 14.55 14.81
N HIS A 130 -0.17 14.49 15.83
CA HIS A 130 -0.77 15.64 16.47
C HIS A 130 -0.34 15.73 17.93
N TYR A 131 0.33 16.81 18.28
CA TYR A 131 0.68 17.17 19.64
C TYR A 131 -0.23 18.30 20.13
N SER A 132 -0.72 18.19 21.37
CA SER A 132 -1.51 19.23 22.03
C SER A 132 -1.13 19.39 23.50
N SER A 133 -1.37 20.60 24.01
CA SER A 133 -1.12 21.00 25.38
C SER A 133 -2.41 21.51 26.03
N SER A 134 -2.69 21.11 27.27
CA SER A 134 -3.85 21.61 28.02
C SER A 134 -3.74 23.10 28.38
N GLU A 135 -2.56 23.69 28.28
CA GLU A 135 -2.33 25.14 28.47
C GLU A 135 -2.60 25.94 27.20
N GLY A 136 -2.93 25.25 26.10
CA GLY A 136 -2.94 25.82 24.76
C GLY A 136 -1.64 25.53 24.02
N GLY A 137 -1.72 25.65 22.70
CA GLY A 137 -0.65 25.26 21.78
C GLY A 137 -0.81 23.83 21.27
N TYR A 138 -0.57 23.68 19.97
CA TYR A 138 -0.57 22.39 19.29
C TYR A 138 0.46 22.41 18.16
N ALA A 139 0.89 21.23 17.74
CA ALA A 139 1.71 21.05 16.56
C ALA A 139 1.20 19.84 15.80
N THR A 140 1.10 19.95 14.49
CA THR A 140 0.73 18.83 13.62
C THR A 140 1.84 18.61 12.60
N LEU A 141 2.26 17.37 12.46
CA LEU A 141 3.12 16.90 11.37
C LEU A 141 2.32 15.91 10.54
N THR A 142 2.19 16.20 9.25
CA THR A 142 1.51 15.31 8.29
C THR A 142 2.53 14.79 7.29
N THR A 143 2.50 13.48 7.04
CA THR A 143 3.27 12.84 5.98
C THR A 143 2.31 12.17 5.02
N GLU A 144 2.36 12.58 3.75
CA GLU A 144 1.54 11.99 2.70
C GLU A 144 2.42 11.32 1.67
N THR A 145 1.99 10.16 1.20
CA THR A 145 2.65 9.40 0.14
C THR A 145 1.61 9.03 -0.91
N SER A 146 2.03 9.04 -2.17
CA SER A 146 1.23 8.57 -3.29
C SER A 146 2.12 7.80 -4.26
N TRP A 147 1.62 6.69 -4.77
CA TRP A 147 2.37 5.79 -5.63
C TRP A 147 1.51 5.23 -6.75
N HIS A 148 2.16 4.88 -7.86
CA HIS A 148 1.52 4.42 -9.08
C HIS A 148 2.34 3.28 -9.69
N LEU A 149 1.67 2.16 -10.00
CA LEU A 149 2.21 1.02 -10.71
C LEU A 149 1.41 0.82 -11.99
N ASN A 150 2.10 0.85 -13.13
CA ASN A 150 1.50 0.58 -14.43
C ASN A 150 2.05 -0.73 -14.97
N PHE A 151 1.15 -1.67 -15.26
CA PHE A 151 1.48 -2.94 -15.90
C PHE A 151 0.95 -2.94 -17.31
N ALA A 152 1.70 -3.50 -18.26
CA ALA A 152 1.24 -3.77 -19.61
C ALA A 152 1.44 -5.26 -19.93
N LEU A 153 0.39 -5.95 -20.38
CA LEU A 153 0.42 -7.31 -20.88
C LEU A 153 0.74 -7.29 -22.38
N GLY A 154 2.02 -7.27 -22.72
CA GLY A 154 2.46 -7.54 -24.09
C GLY A 154 2.53 -9.05 -24.34
N ALA A 155 2.06 -9.52 -25.50
CA ALA A 155 2.43 -10.85 -25.98
C ALA A 155 3.94 -10.84 -26.23
N VAL A 156 4.68 -11.64 -25.46
CA VAL A 156 6.15 -11.69 -25.55
C VAL A 156 6.53 -12.41 -26.83
N SER A 157 7.05 -11.68 -27.83
CA SER A 157 8.08 -12.24 -28.71
C SER A 157 9.49 -11.93 -28.20
N ASP A 158 9.71 -10.80 -27.50
CA ASP A 158 10.99 -10.49 -26.85
C ASP A 158 10.76 -9.59 -25.61
N GLY A 159 11.14 -10.11 -24.43
CA GLY A 159 11.37 -9.43 -23.12
C GLY A 159 10.49 -8.23 -22.68
N PRO A 160 9.86 -8.27 -21.48
CA PRO A 160 9.18 -7.09 -20.95
C PRO A 160 10.18 -6.01 -20.48
N GLY A 161 10.22 -4.88 -21.19
CA GLY A 161 10.81 -3.63 -20.71
C GLY A 161 9.79 -2.84 -19.88
N MET A 162 10.21 -2.35 -18.70
CA MET A 162 9.40 -1.55 -17.77
C MET A 162 10.09 -0.22 -17.52
N GLU A 163 9.39 0.91 -17.76
CA GLU A 163 9.85 2.24 -17.36
C GLU A 163 9.15 2.68 -16.07
N LEU A 164 9.94 2.98 -15.04
CA LEU A 164 9.51 3.51 -13.76
C LEU A 164 9.94 4.98 -13.63
N PRO A 165 9.04 5.97 -13.71
CA PRO A 165 9.37 7.33 -13.31
C PRO A 165 9.31 7.45 -11.78
N VAL A 166 10.44 7.25 -11.10
CA VAL A 166 10.60 7.57 -9.67
C VAL A 166 11.12 9.00 -9.55
N ARG A 167 10.29 9.92 -9.04
CA ARG A 167 10.73 11.29 -8.72
C ARG A 167 11.39 11.31 -7.33
N ARG A 168 12.64 11.76 -7.27
CA ARG A 168 13.50 11.82 -6.07
C ARG A 168 12.94 12.76 -4.99
N PHE A 169 12.95 12.31 -3.73
CA PHE A 169 12.68 13.15 -2.54
C PHE A 169 13.78 12.99 -1.46
N ARG A 170 14.07 14.06 -0.68
CA ARG A 170 15.12 14.20 0.39
C ARG A 170 14.43 14.28 1.78
N GLN A 171 14.97 13.91 2.95
CA GLN A 171 16.25 13.31 3.40
C GLN A 171 16.01 12.64 4.79
N SER A 172 16.68 11.51 5.04
CA SER A 172 16.64 10.58 6.21
C SER A 172 15.29 9.93 6.57
N TYR A 173 14.27 10.68 7.04
CA TYR A 173 12.96 10.12 7.42
C TYR A 173 12.25 9.55 6.18
N LEU A 174 12.34 10.28 5.07
CA LEU A 174 11.90 9.85 3.75
C LEU A 174 12.75 8.71 3.16
N GLY A 175 14.01 8.57 3.57
CA GLY A 175 14.88 7.50 3.06
C GLY A 175 14.44 6.12 3.52
N HIS A 176 13.96 5.98 4.77
CA HIS A 176 13.36 4.74 5.24
C HIS A 176 12.03 4.44 4.53
N THR A 177 11.19 5.44 4.34
CA THR A 177 9.92 5.30 3.62
C THR A 177 10.15 4.92 2.16
N GLU A 178 11.06 5.60 1.47
CA GLU A 178 11.42 5.36 0.07
C GLU A 178 12.06 3.98 -0.12
N ASN A 179 13.02 3.60 0.72
CA ASN A 179 13.61 2.25 0.66
C ASN A 179 12.57 1.15 0.91
N TRP A 180 11.68 1.36 1.89
CA TRP A 180 10.60 0.42 2.16
C TRP A 180 9.66 0.29 0.96
N PHE A 181 9.20 1.41 0.39
CA PHE A 181 8.34 1.39 -0.80
C PHE A 181 9.05 0.71 -1.97
N ASN A 182 10.31 1.05 -2.24
CA ASN A 182 11.08 0.45 -3.31
C ASN A 182 11.22 -1.07 -3.14
N ASN A 183 11.49 -1.55 -1.92
CA ASN A 183 11.63 -2.98 -1.64
C ASN A 183 10.30 -3.73 -1.74
N SER A 184 9.23 -3.19 -1.15
CA SER A 184 7.90 -3.81 -1.17
C SER A 184 7.32 -3.83 -2.58
N LEU A 185 7.47 -2.74 -3.34
CA LEU A 185 7.03 -2.65 -4.72
C LEU A 185 7.87 -3.55 -5.63
N ALA A 186 9.19 -3.63 -5.43
CA ALA A 186 10.05 -4.53 -6.21
C ALA A 186 9.70 -6.00 -5.97
N TRP A 187 9.50 -6.41 -4.71
CA TRP A 187 9.08 -7.78 -4.39
C TRP A 187 7.73 -8.12 -5.02
N LEU A 188 6.73 -7.25 -4.90
CA LEU A 188 5.41 -7.46 -5.50
C LEU A 188 5.45 -7.45 -7.02
N THR A 189 6.26 -6.57 -7.62
CA THR A 189 6.47 -6.54 -9.07
C THR A 189 7.09 -7.85 -9.55
N ASN A 190 8.08 -8.37 -8.82
CA ASN A 190 8.70 -9.66 -9.13
C ASN A 190 7.73 -10.83 -8.96
N ASP A 191 6.88 -10.83 -7.92
CA ASP A 191 5.84 -11.85 -7.72
C ASP A 191 4.81 -11.82 -8.86
N LEU A 192 4.35 -10.62 -9.24
CA LEU A 192 3.44 -10.41 -10.37
C LEU A 192 4.05 -10.84 -11.71
N ILE A 193 5.29 -10.44 -12.00
CA ILE A 193 6.00 -10.84 -13.22
C ILE A 193 6.21 -12.35 -13.25
N SER A 194 6.68 -12.94 -12.15
CA SER A 194 6.88 -14.39 -12.03
C SER A 194 5.57 -15.13 -12.28
N ALA A 195 4.49 -14.68 -11.66
CA ALA A 195 3.16 -15.24 -11.88
C ALA A 195 2.71 -15.15 -13.34
N LEU A 196 2.86 -13.99 -13.97
CA LEU A 196 2.47 -13.78 -15.37
C LEU A 196 3.34 -14.60 -16.35
N LYS A 197 4.63 -14.75 -16.07
CA LYS A 197 5.60 -15.50 -16.91
C LYS A 197 5.19 -16.96 -17.12
N HIS A 198 4.56 -17.57 -16.13
CA HIS A 198 4.13 -18.97 -16.19
C HIS A 198 2.76 -19.16 -16.86
N HIS A 199 2.03 -18.08 -17.18
CA HIS A 199 0.66 -18.12 -17.71
C HIS A 199 0.55 -17.86 -19.22
N HIS A 200 1.54 -18.31 -20.01
CA HIS A 200 1.44 -18.29 -21.48
C HIS A 200 0.64 -19.47 -22.05
N LYS A 201 0.14 -20.39 -21.20
CA LYS A 201 -0.55 -21.63 -21.59
C LYS A 201 -1.88 -21.80 -20.86
N LEU A 202 -2.95 -22.03 -21.60
CA LEU A 202 -4.24 -22.49 -21.12
C LEU A 202 -4.35 -24.00 -21.35
N TYR A 203 -4.53 -24.76 -20.28
CA TYR A 203 -4.73 -26.21 -20.35
C TYR A 203 -6.23 -26.51 -20.32
N LEU A 204 -6.75 -27.07 -21.41
CA LEU A 204 -8.14 -27.53 -21.49
C LEU A 204 -8.16 -29.07 -21.54
N PRO A 205 -8.77 -29.74 -20.54
CA PRO A 205 -8.91 -31.19 -20.56
C PRO A 205 -9.58 -31.66 -21.87
N ALA A 206 -9.02 -32.70 -22.51
CA ALA A 206 -9.45 -33.25 -23.79
C ALA A 206 -9.37 -32.33 -25.03
N SER A 207 -8.93 -31.07 -24.89
CA SER A 207 -8.85 -30.09 -26.00
C SER A 207 -7.43 -29.57 -26.30
N GLY A 208 -6.43 -30.04 -25.55
CA GLY A 208 -5.02 -29.69 -25.75
C GLY A 208 -4.55 -28.42 -25.03
N VAL A 209 -3.36 -27.95 -25.38
CA VAL A 209 -2.73 -26.76 -24.79
C VAL A 209 -2.87 -25.58 -25.75
N PHE A 210 -3.39 -24.46 -25.26
CA PHE A 210 -3.50 -23.22 -26.04
C PHE A 210 -2.49 -22.20 -25.55
N LEU A 211 -1.76 -21.58 -26.47
CA LEU A 211 -0.92 -20.43 -26.18
C LEU A 211 -1.78 -19.17 -26.10
N MET A 212 -1.58 -18.39 -25.04
CA MET A 212 -2.24 -17.11 -24.85
C MET A 212 -1.49 -16.02 -25.61
N GLN A 213 -2.14 -15.39 -26.60
CA GLN A 213 -1.65 -14.25 -27.36
C GLN A 213 -2.56 -13.03 -27.17
N ASP A 214 -2.02 -11.83 -27.43
CA ASP A 214 -2.77 -10.56 -27.46
C ASP A 214 -3.70 -10.30 -26.28
N ALA A 215 -3.20 -10.53 -25.06
CA ALA A 215 -3.92 -10.27 -23.82
C ALA A 215 -4.38 -8.81 -23.72
N LYS A 216 -5.69 -8.58 -23.67
CA LYS A 216 -6.32 -7.25 -23.55
C LYS A 216 -7.35 -7.25 -22.42
N PHE A 217 -7.54 -6.12 -21.77
CA PHE A 217 -8.64 -5.94 -20.82
C PHE A 217 -9.75 -5.10 -21.43
N ASN A 218 -11.01 -5.46 -21.16
CA ASN A 218 -12.14 -4.58 -21.46
C ASN A 218 -12.41 -3.59 -20.31
N LYS A 219 -13.40 -2.70 -20.45
CA LYS A 219 -13.77 -1.70 -19.42
C LYS A 219 -14.25 -2.31 -18.10
N ARG A 220 -14.62 -3.59 -18.11
CA ARG A 220 -15.00 -4.39 -16.93
C ARG A 220 -13.81 -5.15 -16.34
N GLY A 221 -12.60 -5.05 -16.91
CA GLY A 221 -11.46 -5.84 -16.46
C GLY A 221 -11.50 -7.30 -16.93
N ASP A 222 -12.40 -7.69 -17.84
CA ASP A 222 -12.37 -9.06 -18.38
C ASP A 222 -11.11 -9.24 -19.22
N LEU A 223 -10.39 -10.35 -19.00
CA LEU A 223 -9.19 -10.70 -19.76
C LEU A 223 -9.59 -11.38 -21.09
N LEU A 224 -9.43 -10.62 -22.16
CA LEU A 224 -9.57 -11.05 -23.56
C LEU A 224 -8.23 -11.58 -24.06
N LEU A 225 -8.22 -12.79 -24.62
CA LEU A 225 -7.01 -13.45 -25.09
C LEU A 225 -7.29 -14.01 -26.49
N GLY A 226 -6.37 -13.80 -27.42
CA GLY A 226 -6.25 -14.65 -28.59
C GLY A 226 -5.74 -16.02 -28.12
N LEU A 227 -6.43 -17.09 -28.49
CA LEU A 227 -5.97 -18.44 -28.22
C LEU A 227 -5.41 -19.03 -29.51
N HIS A 228 -4.15 -19.47 -29.47
CA HIS A 228 -3.54 -20.24 -30.54
C HIS A 228 -3.40 -21.69 -30.09
N TYR A 229 -3.97 -22.63 -30.83
CA TYR A 229 -3.82 -24.05 -30.54
C TYR A 229 -2.35 -24.47 -30.75
N ASN A 230 -1.80 -25.24 -29.80
CA ASN A 230 -0.37 -25.62 -29.80
C ASN A 230 -0.16 -27.14 -29.76
N GLY A 231 -1.15 -27.93 -30.22
CA GLY A 231 -1.13 -29.40 -30.17
C GLY A 231 -1.60 -29.94 -28.84
#